data_AF-E9I8G7-F1
#
_entry.id   AF-E9I8G7-F1
#
_cell.length_a   1.000
_cell.length_b   1.000
_cell.length_c   1.000
_cell.angle_alpha   90.00
_cell.angle_beta   90.00
_cell.angle_gamma   90.00
#
_symmetry.space_group_name_H-M   'P 1'
#
loop_
_entity.id
_entity.type
_entity.pdbx_description
1 polymer ?
#
loop_
_entity_poly.entity_id
_entity_poly.type
_entity_poly.pdbx_seq_one_letter_code
_entity_poly.pdbx_strand_id
1 'polypeptide(L)' 'LLDSLNNQNEEPVIISDNVDTNILGINWHPKTDTLHFSYEPDQSHNAVSKRTILSDISRLFDPLGLLGPTIVIAKLILQ' A
#
# COMPACT_ATOMS: atom_id res chain seq x y z
N LEU A 1 -3.95 -8.50 33.43
CA LEU A 1 -3.62 -8.48 31.97
C LEU A 1 -4.65 -7.73 31.13
N LEU A 2 -5.86 -7.43 31.65
CA LEU A 2 -6.86 -6.58 30.96
C LEU A 2 -7.05 -5.19 31.61
N ASP A 3 -6.39 -4.89 32.72
CA ASP A 3 -6.54 -3.59 33.42
C ASP A 3 -5.69 -2.46 32.82
N SER A 4 -4.86 -2.76 31.81
CA SER A 4 -3.97 -1.77 31.16
C SER A 4 -4.59 -1.06 29.97
N LEU A 5 -5.85 -1.34 29.62
CA LEU A 5 -6.53 -0.73 28.46
C LEU A 5 -7.43 0.45 28.81
N ASN A 6 -7.60 0.82 30.08
CA ASN A 6 -8.62 1.79 30.48
C ASN A 6 -8.11 3.22 30.69
N ASN A 7 -7.03 3.63 30.03
CA ASN A 7 -6.56 5.01 30.14
C ASN A 7 -5.79 5.49 28.90
N GLN A 8 -6.38 5.30 27.72
CA GLN A 8 -6.09 6.17 26.60
C GLN A 8 -7.30 7.06 26.48
N ASN A 9 -7.15 8.33 26.84
CA ASN A 9 -8.14 9.36 26.57
C ASN A 9 -8.64 9.14 25.13
N GLU A 10 -9.95 9.11 24.94
CA GLU A 10 -10.60 9.24 23.64
C GLU A 10 -10.35 10.66 23.11
N GLU A 11 -9.10 11.10 23.05
CA GLU A 11 -8.73 12.25 22.24
C GLU A 11 -8.94 11.80 20.79
N PRO A 12 -9.81 12.50 20.04
CA PRO A 12 -9.96 12.19 18.63
C PRO A 12 -8.59 12.30 18.00
N VAL A 13 -8.14 11.22 17.36
CA VAL A 13 -6.93 11.25 16.53
C VAL A 13 -7.20 12.27 15.45
N ILE A 14 -6.64 13.47 15.61
CA ILE A 14 -6.73 14.54 14.63
C ILE A 14 -5.90 14.07 13.44
N ILE A 15 -6.57 13.44 12.47
CA ILE A 15 -6.00 13.20 11.15
C ILE A 15 -5.90 14.58 10.52
N SER A 16 -4.75 15.22 10.62
CA SER A 16 -4.53 16.53 10.01
C SER A 16 -4.66 16.40 8.50
N ASP A 17 -5.61 17.12 7.90
CA ASP A 17 -6.00 17.06 6.47
C ASP A 17 -4.87 17.31 5.45
N ASN A 18 -3.66 17.66 5.92
CA ASN A 18 -2.54 18.08 5.09
C ASN A 18 -1.25 17.29 5.35
N VAL A 19 -1.32 16.25 6.19
CA VAL A 19 -0.19 15.35 6.45
C VAL A 19 -0.54 14.00 5.87
N ASP A 20 0.17 13.62 4.81
CA ASP A 20 0.22 12.25 4.30
C ASP A 20 0.47 11.30 5.48
N THR A 21 -0.54 10.51 5.82
CA THR A 21 -0.53 9.67 7.02
C THR A 21 -0.34 8.23 6.58
N ASN A 22 0.67 7.55 7.12
CA ASN A 22 0.87 6.14 6.84
C ASN A 22 -0.14 5.32 7.65
N ILE A 23 -1.11 4.70 6.95
CA ILE A 23 -2.03 3.73 7.54
C ILE A 23 -1.63 2.34 7.03
N LEU A 24 -1.44 1.37 7.94
CA LEU A 24 -1.16 -0.02 7.56
C LEU A 24 0.07 -0.19 6.63
N GLY A 25 1.01 0.77 6.65
CA GLY A 25 2.19 0.80 5.77
C GLY A 25 1.95 1.42 4.38
N ILE A 26 0.77 1.98 4.13
CA ILE A 26 0.36 2.64 2.89
C ILE A 26 0.15 4.13 3.20
N ASN A 27 0.57 5.02 2.29
CA ASN A 27 0.33 6.45 2.45
C ASN A 27 -1.13 6.74 2.11
N TRP A 28 -1.89 7.31 3.05
CA TRP A 28 -3.25 7.75 2.83
C TRP A 28 -3.30 9.27 2.87
N HIS A 29 -3.94 9.85 1.85
CA HIS A 29 -4.23 11.27 1.78
C HIS A 29 -5.69 11.51 2.21
N PRO A 30 -5.94 12.02 3.43
CA PRO A 30 -7.28 12.10 4.00
C PRO A 30 -8.21 13.02 3.21
N LYS A 31 -7.67 14.11 2.68
CA LYS A 31 -8.43 15.15 1.98
C LYS A 31 -9.01 14.69 0.65
N THR A 32 -8.33 13.80 -0.06
CA THR A 32 -8.77 13.26 -1.35
C THR A 32 -9.29 11.85 -1.23
N ASP A 33 -9.24 11.27 -0.02
CA ASP A 33 -9.55 9.87 0.25
C ASP A 33 -8.81 8.91 -0.70
N THR A 34 -7.51 9.16 -0.91
CA THR A 34 -6.69 8.36 -1.81
C THR A 34 -5.61 7.58 -1.08
N LEU A 35 -5.43 6.32 -1.48
CA LEU A 35 -4.34 5.47 -1.04
C LEU A 35 -3.22 5.53 -2.08
N HIS A 36 -2.03 5.93 -1.63
CA HIS A 36 -0.84 6.07 -2.44
C HIS A 36 0.09 4.89 -2.18
N PHE A 37 0.36 4.14 -3.25
CA PHE A 37 1.33 3.06 -3.26
C PHE A 37 2.59 3.54 -3.97
N SER A 38 3.69 3.66 -3.23
CA SER A 38 5.00 4.01 -3.79
C SER A 38 5.64 2.77 -4.39
N TYR A 39 5.99 2.84 -5.67
CA TYR A 39 6.73 1.80 -6.36
C TYR A 39 7.94 2.42 -7.06
N GLU A 40 9.11 1.86 -6.82
CA GLU A 40 10.35 2.25 -7.48
C GLU A 40 10.80 1.11 -8.40
N PRO A 41 10.62 1.23 -9.73
CA PRO A 41 11.01 0.20 -10.67
C PRO A 41 12.52 -0.01 -10.64
N ASP A 42 12.93 -1.28 -10.61
CA ASP A 42 14.34 -1.60 -10.71
C ASP A 42 14.78 -1.47 -12.18
N GLN A 43 15.41 -0.33 -12.49
CA GLN A 43 15.91 -0.02 -13.83
C GLN A 43 17.16 -0.84 -14.20
N SER A 44 17.72 -1.64 -13.28
CA SER A 44 18.91 -2.45 -13.55
C SER A 44 18.63 -3.62 -14.52
N HIS A 45 17.36 -3.96 -14.74
CA HIS A 45 16.98 -5.01 -15.68
C HIS A 45 17.10 -4.53 -17.13
N ASN A 46 18.22 -4.88 -17.78
CA ASN A 46 18.46 -4.62 -19.20
C ASN A 46 17.46 -5.30 -20.15
N ALA A 47 16.68 -6.28 -19.66
CA ALA A 47 15.66 -6.97 -20.44
C ALA A 47 14.41 -7.22 -19.60
N VAL A 48 13.26 -6.82 -20.12
CA VAL A 48 11.94 -7.10 -19.53
C VAL A 48 11.59 -8.56 -19.81
N SER A 49 11.50 -9.36 -18.75
CA SER A 49 11.04 -10.76 -18.83
C SER A 49 9.73 -10.93 -18.07
N LYS A 50 8.98 -12.01 -18.36
CA LYS A 50 7.79 -12.35 -17.57
C LYS A 50 8.10 -12.45 -16.07
N ARG A 51 9.29 -12.94 -15.72
CA ARG A 51 9.75 -13.01 -14.32
C ARG A 51 9.98 -11.63 -13.71
N THR A 52 10.54 -10.70 -14.48
CA THR A 52 10.76 -9.31 -14.04
C THR A 52 9.42 -8.63 -13.73
N ILE A 53 8.45 -8.76 -14.64
CA ILE A 53 7.10 -8.19 -14.44
C ILE A 53 6.42 -8.79 -13.20
N LEU A 54 6.47 -10.11 -13.00
CA LEU A 54 5.92 -10.74 -11.79
C LEU A 54 6.64 -10.29 -10.51
N SER A 55 7.96 -10.14 -10.57
CA SER A 55 8.75 -9.63 -9.46
C SER A 55 8.33 -8.21 -9.08
N ASP A 56 8.16 -7.34 -10.07
CA ASP A 56 7.70 -5.97 -9.86
C ASP A 56 6.29 -5.90 -9.26
N ILE A 57 5.35 -6.70 -9.76
CA ILE A 57 4.00 -6.80 -9.20
C ILE A 57 4.05 -7.31 -7.75
N SER A 58 4.97 -8.23 -7.42
CA SER A 58 5.10 -8.75 -6.05
C SER A 58 5.62 -7.72 -5.04
N ARG A 59 6.36 -6.70 -5.49
CA ARG A 59 6.83 -5.58 -4.64
C ARG A 59 5.71 -4.64 -4.25
N LEU A 60 4.64 -4.60 -5.03
CA LEU A 60 3.39 -3.93 -4.70
C LEU A 60 2.58 -4.79 -3.71
N PHE A 61 3.20 -5.09 -2.57
CA PHE A 61 2.60 -5.93 -1.53
C PHE A 61 1.30 -5.31 -1.03
N ASP A 62 0.26 -6.13 -0.97
CA ASP A 62 -1.09 -5.71 -0.64
C ASP A 62 -1.64 -6.56 0.51
N PRO A 63 -1.41 -6.14 1.77
CA PRO A 63 -1.86 -6.91 2.93
C PRO A 63 -3.38 -6.99 3.05
N LEU A 64 -4.12 -6.10 2.38
CA LEU A 64 -5.57 -5.95 2.51
C LEU A 64 -6.36 -6.43 1.28
N GLY A 65 -5.69 -6.75 0.18
CA GLY A 65 -6.34 -7.16 -1.07
C GLY A 65 -6.92 -6.02 -1.91
N LEU A 66 -6.58 -4.75 -1.61
CA LEU A 66 -7.04 -3.55 -2.32
C LEU A 66 -6.60 -3.48 -3.79
N LEU A 67 -5.45 -4.05 -4.10
CA LEU A 67 -4.83 -4.10 -5.42
C LEU A 67 -5.13 -5.41 -6.17
N GLY A 68 -5.95 -6.28 -5.60
CA GLY A 68 -6.34 -7.58 -6.18
C GLY A 68 -6.73 -7.51 -7.66
N PRO A 69 -7.65 -6.60 -8.07
CA PRO A 69 -8.02 -6.44 -9.48
C PRO A 69 -6.84 -6.06 -10.38
N THR A 70 -5.97 -5.16 -9.93
CA THR A 70 -4.79 -4.70 -10.67
C THR A 70 -3.79 -5.84 -10.86
N ILE A 71 -3.53 -6.62 -9.81
CA ILE A 71 -2.62 -7.77 -9.84
C ILE A 71 -3.13 -8.85 -10.81
N VAL A 72 -4.44 -9.12 -10.81
CA VAL A 72 -5.06 -10.11 -11.73
C VAL A 72 -4.96 -9.64 -13.18
N ILE A 73 -5.27 -8.37 -13.47
CA ILE A 73 -5.15 -7.82 -14.83
C ILE A 73 -3.70 -7.90 -15.31
N ALA A 74 -2.74 -7.54 -14.46
CA ALA A 74 -1.33 -7.60 -14.81
C ALA A 74 -0.86 -9.04 -15.09
N LYS A 75 -1.33 -10.02 -14.32
CA LYS A 75 -1.10 -11.45 -14.59
C LYS A 75 -1.74 -11.93 -15.90
N LEU A 76 -2.93 -11.43 -16.23
CA LEU A 76 -3.64 -11.79 -17.46
C LEU A 76 -2.93 -11.26 -18.72
N ILE A 77 -2.44 -10.02 -18.70
CA ILE A 77 -1.67 -9.43 -19.80
C ILE A 77 -0.37 -10.20 -20.05
N LEU A 78 0.23 -10.74 -18.98
CA LEU A 78 1.49 -11.47 -19.04
C LEU A 78 1.37 -12.91 -19.55
N GLN A 79 0.15 -13.46 -19.59
CA GLN A 79 -0.11 -14.88 -19.79
C GLN A 79 0.49 -15.40 -21.10
#